data_AF-C4FJW6-F1
#
_entry.id   AF-C4FJW6-F1
#
_cell.length_a   1.000
_cell.length_b   1.000
_cell.length_c   1.000
_cell.angle_alpha   90.00
_cell.angle_beta   90.00
_cell.angle_gamma   90.00
#
_symmetry.space_group_name_H-M   'P 1'
#
loop_
_entity.id
_entity.type
_entity.pdbx_description
1 polymer ?
#
loop_
_entity_poly.entity_id
_entity_poly.type
_entity_poly.pdbx_seq_one_letter_code
_entity_poly.pdbx_strand_id
1 'polypeptide(L)'
;LLVGLISSLWINNHKLGMIVGIALFFSIVIAGLIGSLIPYIMDKMGKDPTLATGVLALTITDIVGISIYLSVATYFIHYLNL
;
A
#
# COMPACT_ATOMS: atom_id res chain seq x y z
N LEU A 1 11.49 -1.63 -0.30
CA LEU A 1 12.89 -1.14 -0.25
C LEU A 1 13.70 -1.48 -1.50
N LEU A 2 13.81 -2.76 -1.89
CA LEU A 2 14.46 -3.14 -3.16
C LEU A 2 13.91 -2.39 -4.38
N VAL A 3 12.58 -2.29 -4.49
CA VAL A 3 11.92 -1.54 -5.57
C VAL A 3 12.35 -0.07 -5.58
N GLY A 4 12.46 0.59 -4.41
CA GLY A 4 12.92 1.99 -4.34
C GLY A 4 14.37 2.17 -4.80
N LEU A 5 15.25 1.20 -4.50
CA LEU A 5 16.64 1.20 -4.98
C LEU A 5 16.68 1.07 -6.51
N ILE A 6 15.91 0.12 -7.07
CA ILE A 6 15.81 -0.09 -8.51
C ILE A 6 15.23 1.16 -9.19
N SER A 7 14.17 1.75 -8.63
CA SER A 7 13.57 2.98 -9.15
C SER A 7 14.54 4.16 -9.12
N SER A 8 15.39 4.27 -8.09
CA SER A 8 16.43 5.30 -8.01
C SER A 8 17.41 5.22 -9.18
N LEU A 9 17.85 4.01 -9.52
CA LEU A 9 18.78 3.77 -10.62
C LEU A 9 18.10 3.97 -11.98
N TRP A 10 16.86 3.54 -12.12
CA TRP A 10 16.12 3.63 -13.38
C TRP A 10 15.73 5.06 -13.75
N ILE A 11 15.27 5.84 -12.77
CA ILE A 11 14.80 7.22 -12.97
C ILE A 11 15.98 8.21 -12.99
N ASN A 12 17.20 7.78 -12.61
CA ASN A 12 18.36 8.64 -12.38
C ASN A 12 18.07 9.82 -11.41
N ASN A 13 17.06 9.65 -10.54
CA ASN A 13 16.68 10.64 -9.54
C ASN A 13 16.52 9.95 -8.18
N HIS A 14 17.53 10.15 -7.33
CA HIS A 14 17.60 9.58 -6.00
C HIS A 14 16.41 9.99 -5.11
N LYS A 15 15.90 11.23 -5.26
CA LYS A 15 14.75 11.70 -4.48
C LYS A 15 13.49 10.93 -4.87
N LEU A 16 13.20 10.81 -6.17
CA LEU A 16 12.04 10.04 -6.65
C LEU A 16 12.13 8.56 -6.27
N GLY A 17 13.30 7.94 -6.39
CA GLY A 17 13.50 6.55 -5.96
C GLY A 17 13.23 6.33 -4.47
N MET A 18 13.66 7.27 -3.62
CA MET A 18 13.37 7.25 -2.18
C MET A 18 11.88 7.40 -1.89
N ILE A 19 11.19 8.30 -2.58
CA ILE A 19 9.73 8.49 -2.46
C ILE A 19 8.99 7.19 -2.80
N VAL A 20 9.33 6.55 -3.92
CA VAL A 20 8.74 5.25 -4.32
C VAL A 20 8.98 4.19 -3.25
N GLY A 21 10.21 4.14 -2.71
CA GLY A 21 10.56 3.18 -1.65
C GLY A 21 9.75 3.36 -0.37
N ILE A 22 9.56 4.60 0.07
CA ILE A 22 8.79 4.97 1.27
C ILE A 22 7.29 4.72 1.04
N ALA A 23 6.76 5.16 -0.09
CA ALA A 23 5.35 4.97 -0.45
C ALA A 23 4.97 3.48 -0.51
N LEU A 24 5.82 2.64 -1.13
CA LEU A 24 5.60 1.19 -1.15
C LEU A 24 5.70 0.56 0.23
N PHE A 25 6.61 1.02 1.07
CA PHE A 25 6.72 0.50 2.44
C PHE A 25 5.43 0.72 3.21
N PHE A 26 4.90 1.95 3.23
CA PHE A 26 3.64 2.25 3.90
C PHE A 26 2.45 1.54 3.26
N SER A 27 2.40 1.48 1.92
CA SER A 27 1.38 0.75 1.18
C SER A 27 1.28 -0.70 1.62
N ILE A 28 2.40 -1.42 1.66
CA ILE A 28 2.41 -2.86 2.00
C ILE A 28 2.05 -3.07 3.47
N VAL A 29 2.61 -2.26 4.38
CA VAL A 29 2.33 -2.38 5.83
C VAL A 29 0.85 -2.18 6.10
N ILE A 30 0.25 -1.10 5.58
CA ILE A 30 -1.14 -0.77 5.89
C ILE A 30 -2.11 -1.68 5.12
N ALA A 31 -1.85 -1.99 3.84
CA ALA A 31 -2.68 -2.92 3.09
C ALA A 31 -2.67 -4.32 3.73
N GLY A 32 -1.52 -4.79 4.23
CA GLY A 32 -1.42 -6.07 4.94
C GLY A 32 -2.22 -6.08 6.25
N LEU A 33 -2.19 -4.99 7.01
CA LEU A 33 -3.01 -4.84 8.22
C LEU A 33 -4.51 -4.83 7.88
N ILE A 34 -4.92 -4.10 6.85
CA ILE A 34 -6.32 -4.08 6.40
C ILE A 34 -6.74 -5.47 5.91
N GLY A 35 -5.88 -6.17 5.18
CA GLY A 35 -6.15 -7.53 4.68
C GLY A 35 -6.47 -8.53 5.79
N SER A 36 -5.79 -8.45 6.94
CA SER A 36 -6.08 -9.30 8.10
C SER A 36 -7.28 -8.82 8.92
N LEU A 37 -7.61 -7.52 8.89
CA LEU A 37 -8.76 -6.96 9.59
C LEU A 37 -10.10 -7.31 8.90
N ILE A 38 -10.12 -7.53 7.59
CA ILE A 38 -11.35 -7.82 6.84
C ILE A 38 -12.07 -9.08 7.34
N PRO A 39 -11.42 -10.27 7.45
CA PRO A 39 -12.06 -11.45 8.04
C PRO A 39 -12.50 -11.23 9.49
N TYR A 40 -11.69 -10.53 10.29
CA TYR A 40 -11.99 -10.24 11.69
C TYR A 40 -13.25 -9.38 11.86
N ILE A 41 -13.41 -8.34 11.02
CA ILE A 41 -14.61 -7.50 11.02
C ILE A 41 -15.84 -8.31 10.60
N MET A 42 -15.70 -9.20 9.61
CA MET A 42 -16.80 -10.05 9.17
C MET A 42 -17.28 -11.02 10.25
N ASP A 43 -16.34 -11.67 10.94
CA ASP A 43 -16.65 -12.52 12.10
C ASP A 43 -17.40 -11.74 13.19
N LYS A 44 -16.93 -10.53 13.52
CA LYS A 44 -17.59 -9.65 14.49
C LYS A 44 -19.00 -9.19 14.07
N MET A 45 -19.28 -9.14 12.77
CA MET A 45 -20.61 -8.83 12.23
C MET A 45 -21.53 -10.07 12.16
N GLY A 46 -21.06 -11.26 12.59
CA GLY A 46 -21.80 -12.52 12.51
C GLY A 46 -21.90 -13.07 11.08
N LYS A 47 -21.03 -12.61 10.17
CA LYS A 47 -20.95 -13.11 8.79
C LYS A 47 -19.81 -14.12 8.68
N ASP A 48 -19.96 -15.08 7.78
CA ASP A 48 -18.93 -16.10 7.54
C ASP A 48 -17.61 -15.46 7.05
N PRO A 49 -16.53 -15.49 7.85
CA PRO A 49 -15.24 -14.88 7.49
C PRO A 49 -14.56 -15.55 6.29
N THR A 50 -14.96 -16.77 5.94
CA THR A 50 -14.44 -17.51 4.77
C THR A 50 -14.76 -16.80 3.46
N LEU A 51 -15.87 -16.06 3.41
CA LEU A 51 -16.24 -15.21 2.27
C LEU A 51 -15.31 -14.00 2.11
N ALA A 52 -14.71 -13.54 3.23
CA ALA A 52 -13.83 -12.40 3.27
C ALA A 52 -12.44 -12.73 2.72
N THR A 53 -11.93 -13.93 3.00
CA THR A 53 -10.56 -14.36 2.67
C THR A 53 -10.31 -14.62 1.17
N GLY A 54 -11.33 -14.51 0.33
CA GLY A 54 -11.24 -14.73 -1.12
C GLY A 54 -10.91 -13.47 -1.92
N VAL A 55 -11.47 -13.40 -3.14
CA VAL A 55 -11.29 -12.26 -4.08
C VAL A 55 -11.63 -10.91 -3.44
N LEU A 56 -12.57 -10.88 -2.50
CA LEU A 56 -13.04 -9.65 -1.85
C LEU A 56 -11.97 -9.01 -0.95
N ALA A 57 -11.21 -9.79 -0.15
CA ALA A 57 -10.10 -9.22 0.60
C ALA A 57 -9.01 -8.70 -0.34
N LEU A 58 -8.67 -9.45 -1.38
CA LEU A 58 -7.64 -9.06 -2.35
C LEU A 58 -7.97 -7.72 -3.02
N THR A 59 -9.20 -7.55 -3.49
CA THR A 59 -9.63 -6.29 -4.12
C THR A 59 -9.58 -5.11 -3.15
N ILE A 60 -10.00 -5.31 -1.89
CA ILE A 60 -9.90 -4.25 -0.88
C ILE A 60 -8.43 -3.92 -0.61
N THR A 61 -7.57 -4.92 -0.45
CA THR A 61 -6.13 -4.69 -0.21
C THR A 61 -5.45 -4.00 -1.40
N ASP A 62 -5.87 -4.29 -2.64
CA ASP A 62 -5.36 -3.64 -3.85
C ASP A 62 -5.77 -2.16 -3.89
N ILE A 63 -7.05 -1.87 -3.64
CA ILE A 63 -7.58 -0.50 -3.61
C ILE A 63 -6.88 0.31 -2.51
N VAL A 64 -6.76 -0.27 -1.30
CA VAL A 64 -6.09 0.39 -0.17
C VAL A 64 -4.61 0.59 -0.44
N GLY A 65 -3.93 -0.43 -0.95
CA GLY A 65 -2.51 -0.35 -1.28
C GLY A 65 -2.22 0.77 -2.28
N ILE A 66 -2.93 0.79 -3.41
CA ILE A 66 -2.77 1.84 -4.43
C ILE A 66 -3.12 3.21 -3.86
N SER A 67 -4.20 3.33 -3.09
CA SER A 67 -4.60 4.61 -2.47
C SER A 67 -3.51 5.16 -1.55
N ILE A 68 -2.89 4.31 -0.73
CA ILE A 68 -1.82 4.70 0.19
C ILE A 68 -0.55 5.04 -0.57
N TYR A 69 -0.17 4.20 -1.54
CA TYR A 69 0.99 4.46 -2.39
C TYR A 69 0.88 5.84 -3.06
N LEU A 70 -0.25 6.14 -3.70
CA LEU A 70 -0.48 7.42 -4.37
C LEU A 70 -0.51 8.59 -3.38
N SER A 71 -1.18 8.43 -2.25
CA SER A 71 -1.29 9.48 -1.23
C SER A 71 0.09 9.84 -0.64
N VAL A 72 0.87 8.84 -0.25
CA VAL A 72 2.21 9.04 0.32
C VAL A 72 3.16 9.60 -0.74
N ALA A 73 3.15 9.05 -1.96
CA ALA A 73 3.98 9.57 -3.04
C ALA A 73 3.68 11.05 -3.34
N THR A 74 2.40 11.39 -3.48
CA THR A 74 1.96 12.77 -3.78
C THR A 74 2.35 13.73 -2.66
N TYR A 75 2.16 13.32 -1.40
CA TYR A 75 2.54 14.13 -0.24
C TYR A 75 4.04 14.44 -0.23
N PHE A 76 4.90 13.43 -0.45
CA PHE A 76 6.34 13.64 -0.44
C PHE A 76 6.86 14.40 -1.67
N ILE A 77 6.26 14.21 -2.85
CA ILE A 77 6.58 14.98 -4.05
C ILE A 77 6.34 16.47 -3.77
N HIS A 78 5.15 16.81 -3.26
CA HIS A 78 4.79 18.19 -2.91
C HIS A 78 5.69 18.74 -1.79
N TYR A 79 5.96 17.96 -0.73
CA TYR A 79 6.83 18.38 0.37
C TYR A 79 8.26 18.69 -0.09
N LEU A 80 8.77 17.94 -1.06
CA LEU A 80 10.12 18.13 -1.60
C LEU A 80 10.18 19.12 -2.76
N ASN A 81 9.06 19.77 -3.12
CA ASN A 81 8.91 20.65 -4.29
C ASN A 81 9.47 20.03 -5.57
N LEU A 82 9.20 18.74 -5.79
CA LEU A 82 9.50 17.98 -7.01
C LEU A 82 8.31 18.04 -7.96
#